data_AF-A0A0B5E061-F1
#
_entry.id   AF-A0A0B5E061-F1
#
_cell.length_a   1.000
_cell.length_b   1.000
_cell.length_c   1.000
_cell.angle_alpha   90.00
_cell.angle_beta   90.00
_cell.angle_gamma   90.00
#
_symmetry.space_group_name_H-M   'P 1'
#
loop_
_entity.id
_entity.type
_entity.pdbx_description
1 polymer ?
#
loop_
_entity_poly.entity_id
_entity_poly.type
_entity_poly.pdbx_seq_one_letter_code
_entity_poly.pdbx_strand_id
1 'polypeptide(L)'
;MNVTMNADLSATTVHPVVEGSLYAIGGSIDAGQNLSWLPRGLEGRIPVQGYLLRNDDQALLIDTGLVVHADAIRDALDTLIGKRALEVTMTRREMDTIMNLPWILKRYDVKKVHFSGDISPIDFFDVLEEVAAEVQARTFTDVALNWLRPGLSIDYAGTRLDVVRPSVRVLATQWLHEPKTRTLFTSDFLGFLPTDQEGPYSIGAEVAEITVDQIVAHYGRKFDWLRGINPAPVMADLRRVMTDFPSDRLCPAYGPTIEGAENVRQIWDKAIAAVEAIGNQPRESVTEDFKGIASGRKIA
;
A
#
# COMPACT_ATOMS: atom_id res chain seq x y z
N MET A 1 -16.86 2.06 26.40
CA MET A 1 -16.32 0.70 26.20
C MET A 1 -14.82 0.85 26.25
N ASN A 2 -14.22 0.55 27.40
CA ASN A 2 -12.80 0.80 27.65
C ASN A 2 -11.98 -0.29 26.94
N VAL A 3 -11.23 0.12 25.91
CA VAL A 3 -10.21 -0.73 25.30
C VAL A 3 -9.00 -0.65 26.21
N THR A 4 -8.74 -1.75 26.92
CA THR A 4 -7.55 -1.91 27.75
C THR A 4 -6.33 -1.97 26.83
N MET A 5 -5.50 -0.93 26.84
CA MET A 5 -4.18 -0.96 26.22
C MET A 5 -3.30 -1.90 27.05
N ASN A 6 -3.11 -3.12 26.58
CA ASN A 6 -2.04 -3.98 27.07
C ASN A 6 -0.73 -3.48 26.46
N ALA A 7 0.10 -2.87 27.30
CA ALA A 7 1.49 -2.58 27.03
C ALA A 7 2.30 -3.86 27.26
N ASP A 8 2.66 -4.54 26.18
CA ASP A 8 3.76 -5.51 26.16
C ASP A 8 4.66 -5.14 24.97
N LEU A 9 5.69 -4.33 25.25
CA LEU A 9 6.57 -3.72 24.25
C LEU A 9 7.83 -4.57 24.08
N SER A 10 7.77 -5.52 23.15
CA SER A 10 8.89 -5.75 22.23
C SER A 10 8.41 -5.95 20.79
N ALA A 11 7.30 -5.31 20.44
CA ALA A 11 6.89 -5.13 19.04
C ALA A 11 8.02 -4.41 18.30
N THR A 12 8.60 -5.07 17.29
CA THR A 12 9.64 -4.45 16.48
C THR A 12 8.94 -3.44 15.57
N THR A 13 9.05 -2.15 15.86
CA THR A 13 8.41 -1.07 15.08
C THR A 13 9.17 -0.72 13.80
N VAL A 14 10.37 -1.29 13.64
CA VAL A 14 11.31 -1.07 12.55
C VAL A 14 11.85 -2.41 12.05
N HIS A 15 11.58 -2.74 10.80
CA HIS A 15 12.15 -3.92 10.15
C HIS A 15 13.11 -3.50 9.02
N PRO A 16 14.40 -3.86 9.08
CA PRO A 16 15.32 -3.60 7.98
C PRO A 16 14.99 -4.52 6.80
N VAL A 17 14.53 -3.91 5.70
CA VAL A 17 14.28 -4.60 4.42
C VAL A 17 15.58 -4.66 3.61
N VAL A 18 16.29 -3.53 3.54
CA VAL A 18 17.67 -3.45 3.07
C VAL A 18 18.47 -2.70 4.11
N GLU A 19 19.39 -3.42 4.74
CA GLU A 19 20.22 -2.90 5.83
C GLU A 19 20.86 -1.56 5.46
N GLY A 20 20.79 -0.58 6.35
CA GLY A 20 21.27 0.78 6.11
C GLY A 20 20.34 1.68 5.29
N SER A 21 19.56 1.18 4.32
CA SER A 21 18.90 2.03 3.30
C SER A 21 17.37 1.96 3.21
N LEU A 22 16.73 0.82 3.50
CA LEU A 22 15.28 0.67 3.39
C LEU A 22 14.72 -0.07 4.61
N TYR A 23 13.72 0.53 5.23
CA TYR A 23 13.08 0.01 6.43
C TYR A 23 11.57 -0.02 6.24
N ALA A 24 10.92 -1.09 6.69
CA ALA A 24 9.49 -1.11 6.90
C ALA A 24 9.19 -0.65 8.33
N ILE A 25 8.18 0.19 8.50
CA ILE A 25 7.78 0.76 9.79
C ILE A 25 6.27 0.65 9.96
N GLY A 26 5.80 0.53 11.19
CA GLY A 26 4.37 0.47 11.47
C GLY A 26 4.04 -0.51 12.59
N GLY A 27 2.87 -1.13 12.47
CA GLY A 27 2.37 -2.10 13.45
C GLY A 27 1.62 -3.22 12.74
N SER A 28 0.75 -3.91 13.49
CA SER A 28 -0.15 -4.90 12.91
C SER A 28 -1.59 -4.68 13.37
N ILE A 29 -2.52 -5.19 12.58
CA ILE A 29 -3.93 -5.31 12.94
C ILE A 29 -4.30 -6.78 13.08
N ASP A 30 -5.32 -7.07 13.87
CA ASP A 30 -5.83 -8.43 14.04
C ASP A 30 -6.55 -8.88 12.75
N ALA A 31 -6.12 -10.02 12.19
CA ALA A 31 -6.66 -10.59 10.97
C ALA A 31 -8.10 -11.13 11.14
N GLY A 32 -8.49 -11.46 12.37
CA GLY A 32 -9.83 -11.93 12.72
C GLY A 32 -10.87 -10.81 12.76
N GLN A 33 -10.46 -9.55 12.64
CA GLN A 33 -11.40 -8.44 12.53
C GLN A 33 -12.21 -8.53 11.23
N ASN A 34 -13.49 -8.17 11.30
CA ASN A 34 -14.37 -8.13 10.13
C ASN A 34 -14.10 -6.87 9.30
N LEU A 35 -12.96 -6.85 8.60
CA LEU A 35 -12.58 -5.79 7.66
C LEU A 35 -13.11 -6.09 6.27
N SER A 36 -13.58 -5.07 5.56
CA SER A 36 -14.26 -5.22 4.26
C SER A 36 -13.40 -5.87 3.17
N TRP A 37 -12.08 -5.73 3.28
CA TRP A 37 -11.10 -6.15 2.29
C TRP A 37 -10.33 -7.43 2.67
N LEU A 38 -10.59 -7.99 3.86
CA LEU A 38 -10.02 -9.27 4.29
C LEU A 38 -10.99 -10.44 4.08
N PRO A 39 -10.49 -11.62 3.71
CA PRO A 39 -11.22 -12.86 3.88
C PRO A 39 -11.68 -13.04 5.34
N ARG A 40 -12.86 -13.63 5.53
CA ARG A 40 -13.36 -13.95 6.88
C ARG A 40 -12.68 -15.21 7.41
N GLY A 41 -12.54 -15.28 8.74
CA GLY A 41 -11.99 -16.45 9.41
C GLY A 41 -10.47 -16.57 9.32
N LEU A 42 -9.77 -15.48 8.99
CA LEU A 42 -8.33 -15.40 9.18
C LEU A 42 -8.01 -15.29 10.67
N GLU A 43 -6.93 -15.94 11.08
CA GLU A 43 -6.35 -15.85 12.42
C GLU A 43 -4.97 -15.22 12.31
N GLY A 44 -4.46 -14.66 13.41
CA GLY A 44 -3.16 -13.99 13.47
C GLY A 44 -3.25 -12.48 13.25
N ARG A 45 -2.16 -11.88 12.80
CA ARG A 45 -1.97 -10.44 12.64
C ARG A 45 -1.51 -10.10 11.22
N ILE A 46 -2.02 -9.01 10.68
CA ILE A 46 -1.60 -8.47 9.38
C ILE A 46 -0.79 -7.20 9.64
N PRO A 47 0.48 -7.15 9.20
CA PRO A 47 1.28 -5.95 9.35
C PRO A 47 0.69 -4.85 8.47
N VAL A 48 0.79 -3.62 8.95
CA VAL A 48 0.43 -2.39 8.22
C VAL A 48 1.68 -1.55 8.18
N GLN A 49 2.23 -1.38 6.99
CA GLN A 49 3.60 -0.92 6.77
C GLN A 49 3.61 0.37 5.97
N GLY A 50 4.30 1.37 6.49
CA GLY A 50 4.95 2.41 5.69
C GLY A 50 6.41 2.01 5.46
N TYR A 51 7.07 2.68 4.52
CA TYR A 51 8.47 2.40 4.18
C TYR A 51 9.31 3.66 4.25
N LEU A 52 10.49 3.56 4.83
CA LEU A 52 11.45 4.66 4.90
C LEU A 52 12.71 4.29 4.10
N LEU A 53 12.91 5.00 2.99
CA LEU A 53 14.18 5.02 2.27
C LEU A 53 15.07 6.08 2.90
N ARG A 54 16.35 5.78 3.09
CA ARG A 54 17.32 6.76 3.61
C ARG A 54 18.70 6.59 2.99
N ASN A 55 19.43 7.70 2.98
CA ASN A 55 20.89 7.70 2.83
C ASN A 55 21.50 8.50 3.99
N ASP A 56 22.69 9.06 3.84
CA ASP A 56 23.34 9.77 4.95
C ASP A 56 22.65 11.11 5.29
N ASP A 57 22.12 11.81 4.28
CA ASP A 57 21.67 13.21 4.42
C ASP A 57 20.16 13.40 4.34
N GLN A 58 19.44 12.47 3.70
CA GLN A 58 18.01 12.59 3.46
C GLN A 58 17.28 11.31 3.87
N ALA A 59 15.95 11.42 4.00
CA ALA A 59 15.01 10.31 4.12
C ALA A 59 13.75 10.56 3.26
N LEU A 60 13.18 9.51 2.68
CA LEU A 60 11.90 9.52 1.97
C LEU A 60 10.96 8.52 2.64
N LEU A 61 9.87 9.01 3.22
CA LEU A 61 8.79 8.20 3.77
C LEU A 61 7.75 7.92 2.70
N ILE A 62 7.44 6.65 2.46
CA ILE A 62 6.38 6.16 1.58
C ILE A 62 5.26 5.61 2.47
N ASP A 63 4.08 6.21 2.37
CA ASP A 63 2.90 5.90 3.19
C ASP A 63 3.12 6.15 4.70
N THR A 64 2.21 6.91 5.31
CA THR A 64 2.36 7.36 6.70
C THR A 64 1.74 6.41 7.72
N GLY A 65 1.09 5.33 7.29
CA GLY A 65 0.49 4.30 8.15
C GLY A 65 -0.78 4.74 8.88
N LEU A 66 -1.36 3.81 9.65
CA LEU A 66 -2.57 4.04 10.45
C LEU A 66 -2.29 4.82 11.74
N VAL A 67 -3.26 5.62 12.18
CA VAL A 67 -3.17 6.39 13.44
C VAL A 67 -3.12 5.50 14.68
N VAL A 68 -3.72 4.31 14.65
CA VAL A 68 -3.61 3.34 15.75
C VAL A 68 -2.17 2.88 15.99
N HIS A 69 -1.29 3.06 15.00
CA HIS A 69 0.14 2.77 15.09
C HIS A 69 1.00 4.03 15.21
N ALA A 70 0.42 5.20 15.51
CA ALA A 70 1.13 6.48 15.49
C ALA A 70 2.34 6.52 16.44
N ASP A 71 2.27 5.89 17.61
CA ASP A 71 3.41 5.83 18.54
C ASP A 71 4.52 4.93 18.00
N ALA A 72 4.19 3.76 17.46
CA ALA A 72 5.16 2.88 16.80
C ALA A 72 5.86 3.55 15.62
N ILE A 73 5.10 4.27 14.79
CA ILE A 73 5.62 5.04 13.66
C ILE A 73 6.50 6.18 14.15
N ARG A 74 6.12 6.87 15.23
CA ARG A 74 6.94 7.94 15.82
C ARG A 74 8.28 7.41 16.31
N ASP A 75 8.28 6.33 17.08
CA ASP A 75 9.50 5.72 17.61
C ASP A 75 10.43 5.24 16.48
N ALA A 76 9.84 4.65 15.43
CA ALA A 76 10.56 4.25 14.23
C ALA A 76 11.20 5.44 13.50
N LEU A 77 10.45 6.51 13.28
CA LEU A 77 10.95 7.71 12.59
C LEU A 77 12.02 8.45 13.43
N ASP A 78 11.83 8.56 14.75
CA ASP A 78 12.82 9.16 15.66
C ASP A 78 14.15 8.38 15.62
N THR A 79 14.07 7.05 15.52
CA THR A 79 15.24 6.16 15.40
C THR A 79 15.94 6.30 14.05
N LEU A 80 15.17 6.41 12.96
CA LEU A 80 15.71 6.25 11.61
C LEU A 80 16.10 7.57 10.92
N ILE A 81 15.39 8.66 11.18
CA ILE A 81 15.61 9.94 10.49
C ILE A 81 16.87 10.63 11.03
N GLY A 82 17.00 10.77 12.35
CA GLY A 82 18.07 11.55 12.94
C GLY A 82 18.05 13.01 12.45
N LYS A 83 19.14 13.47 11.80
CA LYS A 83 19.28 14.84 11.27
C LYS A 83 18.91 14.99 9.79
N ARG A 84 18.40 13.93 9.16
CA ARG A 84 18.14 13.89 7.72
C ARG A 84 16.99 14.82 7.33
N ALA A 85 17.08 15.42 6.14
CA ALA A 85 15.94 16.11 5.53
C ALA A 85 14.88 15.09 5.12
N LEU A 86 13.62 15.30 5.50
CA LEU A 86 12.53 14.37 5.20
C LEU A 86 11.74 14.83 3.98
N GLU A 87 11.51 13.92 3.05
CA GLU A 87 10.45 14.03 2.05
C GLU A 87 9.40 12.95 2.33
N VAL A 88 8.16 13.19 1.93
CA VAL A 88 7.06 12.23 2.12
C VAL A 88 6.38 11.99 0.78
N THR A 89 6.07 10.75 0.48
CA THR A 89 5.16 10.37 -0.60
C THR A 89 4.15 9.36 -0.07
N MET A 90 3.13 9.11 -0.88
CA MET A 90 2.08 8.14 -0.61
C MET A 90 1.90 7.28 -1.86
N THR A 91 1.27 6.13 -1.75
CA THR A 91 0.90 5.29 -2.90
C THR A 91 -0.51 5.60 -3.39
N ARG A 92 -1.35 6.14 -2.51
CA ARG A 92 -2.72 6.59 -2.82
C ARG A 92 -3.16 7.66 -1.84
N ARG A 93 -4.36 8.21 -2.04
CA ARG A 93 -4.95 9.21 -1.12
C ARG A 93 -6.03 8.56 -0.28
N GLU A 94 -5.62 7.59 0.54
CA GLU A 94 -6.46 6.90 1.51
C GLU A 94 -5.94 7.12 2.93
N MET A 95 -6.83 7.02 3.91
CA MET A 95 -6.56 7.35 5.31
C MET A 95 -5.31 6.67 5.87
N ASP A 96 -5.11 5.38 5.63
CA ASP A 96 -3.93 4.62 6.08
C ASP A 96 -2.60 5.04 5.43
N THR A 97 -2.64 5.82 4.35
CA THR A 97 -1.44 6.34 3.69
C THR A 97 -1.12 7.79 4.06
N ILE A 98 -2.07 8.55 4.58
CA ILE A 98 -1.91 10.01 4.82
C ILE A 98 -2.22 10.48 6.24
N MET A 99 -2.89 9.69 7.08
CA MET A 99 -3.45 10.21 8.34
C MET A 99 -2.40 10.66 9.35
N ASN A 100 -1.17 10.12 9.31
CA ASN A 100 -0.09 10.54 10.20
C ASN A 100 0.67 11.77 9.66
N LEU A 101 0.43 12.18 8.41
CA LEU A 101 1.09 13.34 7.78
C LEU A 101 0.99 14.62 8.63
N PRO A 102 -0.17 15.03 9.19
CA PRO A 102 -0.27 16.31 9.90
C PRO A 102 0.66 16.45 11.10
N TRP A 103 0.94 15.37 11.84
CA TRP A 103 1.88 15.44 12.97
C TRP A 103 3.32 15.27 12.51
N ILE A 104 3.58 14.50 11.44
CA ILE A 104 4.89 14.39 10.81
C ILE A 104 5.37 15.76 10.33
N LEU A 105 4.51 16.52 9.65
CA LEU A 105 4.79 17.89 9.19
C LEU A 105 5.11 18.87 10.34
N LYS A 106 4.56 18.63 11.53
CA LYS A 106 4.80 19.47 12.72
C LYS A 106 6.09 19.11 13.46
N ARG A 107 6.52 17.84 13.38
CA ARG A 107 7.66 17.31 14.15
C ARG A 107 8.96 17.35 13.36
N TYR A 108 8.90 17.05 12.08
CA TYR A 108 10.08 16.89 11.23
C TYR A 108 10.18 18.03 10.22
N ASP A 109 11.41 18.33 9.81
CA ASP A 109 11.71 19.29 8.77
C ASP A 109 11.41 18.68 7.39
N VAL A 110 10.12 18.56 7.08
CA VAL A 110 9.65 18.01 5.81
C VAL A 110 9.86 19.04 4.71
N LYS A 111 10.70 18.71 3.73
CA LYS A 111 11.03 19.61 2.62
C LYS A 111 9.99 19.57 1.51
N LYS A 112 9.44 18.39 1.25
CA LYS A 112 8.55 18.14 0.14
C LYS A 112 7.55 17.03 0.46
N VAL A 113 6.30 17.22 0.02
CA VAL A 113 5.29 16.18 -0.01
C VAL A 113 4.92 15.90 -1.46
N HIS A 114 5.10 14.65 -1.86
CA HIS A 114 4.79 14.14 -3.17
C HIS A 114 3.43 13.46 -3.17
N PHE A 115 2.45 14.07 -3.83
CA PHE A 115 1.13 13.50 -3.99
C PHE A 115 1.11 12.58 -5.19
N SER A 116 0.94 11.28 -4.92
CA SER A 116 0.65 10.29 -5.94
C SER A 116 -0.86 10.17 -6.16
N GLY A 117 -1.20 9.73 -7.35
CA GLY A 117 -2.56 9.46 -7.77
C GLY A 117 -3.22 10.62 -8.49
N ASP A 118 -3.95 10.27 -9.55
CA ASP A 118 -4.77 11.21 -10.32
C ASP A 118 -5.88 11.78 -9.42
N ILE A 119 -6.17 13.09 -9.52
CA ILE A 119 -7.14 13.72 -8.63
C ILE A 119 -8.56 13.37 -9.05
N SER A 120 -8.79 13.41 -10.36
CA SER A 120 -10.06 13.13 -11.00
C SER A 120 -9.89 12.03 -12.07
N PRO A 121 -10.88 11.13 -12.24
CA PRO A 121 -10.92 10.22 -13.39
C PRO A 121 -11.22 10.94 -14.72
N ILE A 122 -11.52 12.24 -14.66
CA ILE A 122 -11.70 13.14 -15.78
C ILE A 122 -10.57 14.18 -15.67
N ASP A 123 -9.47 13.97 -16.40
CA ASP A 123 -8.23 14.77 -16.40
C ASP A 123 -8.45 16.31 -16.51
N PHE A 124 -9.64 16.74 -16.94
CA PHE A 124 -10.01 18.14 -17.14
C PHE A 124 -9.97 18.99 -15.87
N PHE A 125 -10.26 18.41 -14.69
CA PHE A 125 -10.32 19.16 -13.43
C PHE A 125 -9.04 19.11 -12.60
N ASP A 126 -8.08 18.25 -12.97
CA ASP A 126 -6.88 18.04 -12.17
C ASP A 126 -6.11 19.33 -11.93
N VAL A 127 -5.94 20.19 -12.95
CA VAL A 127 -5.21 21.46 -12.80
C VAL A 127 -5.91 22.42 -11.82
N LEU A 128 -7.24 22.49 -11.85
CA LEU A 128 -7.99 23.37 -10.94
C LEU A 128 -7.94 22.86 -9.50
N GLU A 129 -8.03 21.54 -9.33
CA GLU A 129 -7.97 20.89 -8.02
C GLU A 129 -6.55 20.91 -7.44
N GLU A 130 -5.50 20.73 -8.26
CA GLU A 130 -4.09 20.88 -7.90
C GLU A 130 -3.84 22.31 -7.37
N VAL A 131 -4.27 23.35 -8.11
CA VAL A 131 -4.13 24.75 -7.70
C VAL A 131 -4.91 25.04 -6.42
N ALA A 132 -6.14 24.55 -6.29
CA ALA A 132 -6.94 24.74 -5.08
C ALA A 132 -6.27 24.06 -3.86
N ALA A 133 -5.77 22.83 -4.02
CA ALA A 133 -5.07 22.09 -2.98
C ALA A 133 -3.74 22.75 -2.61
N GLU A 134 -2.97 23.29 -3.56
CA GLU A 134 -1.77 24.07 -3.28
C GLU A 134 -2.05 25.34 -2.50
N VAL A 135 -3.06 26.12 -2.91
CA VAL A 135 -3.48 27.33 -2.20
C VAL A 135 -3.90 26.99 -0.79
N GLN A 136 -4.69 25.93 -0.61
CA GLN A 136 -5.11 25.47 0.71
C GLN A 136 -3.90 25.00 1.54
N ALA A 137 -3.02 24.17 1.01
CA ALA A 137 -1.86 23.68 1.75
C ALA A 137 -0.92 24.79 2.20
N ARG A 138 -0.67 25.81 1.35
CA ARG A 138 0.13 26.99 1.70
C ARG A 138 -0.45 27.79 2.86
N THR A 139 -1.75 27.69 3.14
CA THR A 139 -2.34 28.31 4.34
C THR A 139 -2.03 27.57 5.64
N PHE A 140 -1.63 26.30 5.56
CA PHE A 140 -1.34 25.44 6.72
C PHE A 140 0.14 25.11 6.89
N THR A 141 0.94 25.17 5.83
CA THR A 141 2.35 24.78 5.83
C THR A 141 3.14 25.41 4.68
N ASP A 142 4.44 25.67 4.90
CA ASP A 142 5.38 26.15 3.86
C ASP A 142 6.02 25.01 3.05
N VAL A 143 5.58 23.76 3.27
CA VAL A 143 6.12 22.58 2.61
C VAL A 143 5.84 22.61 1.11
N ALA A 144 6.85 22.31 0.30
CA ALA A 144 6.69 22.21 -1.14
C ALA A 144 5.80 21.01 -1.50
N LEU A 145 4.79 21.24 -2.35
CA LEU A 145 3.98 20.16 -2.90
C LEU A 145 4.47 19.78 -4.29
N ASN A 146 4.49 18.49 -4.58
CA ASN A 146 4.82 17.97 -5.90
C ASN A 146 3.80 16.91 -6.33
N TRP A 147 3.15 17.11 -7.46
CA TRP A 147 2.15 16.19 -8.01
C TRP A 147 2.83 15.17 -8.92
N LEU A 148 2.71 13.89 -8.58
CA LEU A 148 3.34 12.80 -9.30
C LEU A 148 2.38 12.15 -10.28
N ARG A 149 2.74 12.21 -11.56
CA ARG A 149 2.04 11.52 -12.65
C ARG A 149 2.79 10.24 -13.02
N PRO A 150 2.10 9.21 -13.50
CA PRO A 150 2.76 7.98 -13.93
C PRO A 150 3.72 8.22 -15.09
N GLY A 151 4.85 7.50 -15.06
CA GLY A 151 5.97 7.72 -15.98
C GLY A 151 6.90 8.88 -15.58
N LEU A 152 6.57 9.63 -14.53
CA LEU A 152 7.52 10.50 -13.86
C LEU A 152 8.34 9.70 -12.84
N SER A 153 9.41 10.33 -12.36
CA SER A 153 10.23 9.80 -11.28
C SER A 153 10.38 10.85 -10.18
N ILE A 154 10.53 10.38 -8.94
CA ILE A 154 11.02 11.19 -7.83
C ILE A 154 12.53 11.04 -7.82
N ASP A 155 13.26 12.15 -7.90
CA ASP A 155 14.67 12.17 -7.54
C ASP A 155 14.79 12.59 -6.08
N TYR A 156 15.25 11.64 -5.27
CA TYR A 156 15.48 11.82 -3.86
C TYR A 156 16.93 11.43 -3.57
N ALA A 157 17.76 12.40 -3.18
CA ALA A 157 19.11 12.12 -2.69
C ALA A 157 20.00 11.30 -3.65
N GLY A 158 19.84 11.54 -4.96
CA GLY A 158 20.52 10.79 -6.02
C GLY A 158 19.96 9.39 -6.29
N THR A 159 18.86 9.03 -5.63
CA THR A 159 18.08 7.80 -5.83
C THR A 159 16.81 8.15 -6.60
N ARG A 160 16.52 7.35 -7.63
CA ARG A 160 15.34 7.49 -8.48
C ARG A 160 14.23 6.58 -7.98
N LEU A 161 13.01 7.08 -7.84
CA LEU A 161 11.81 6.27 -7.69
C LEU A 161 10.91 6.47 -8.89
N ASP A 162 10.64 5.40 -9.63
CA ASP A 162 9.75 5.40 -10.79
C ASP A 162 8.29 5.23 -10.38
N VAL A 163 7.43 6.10 -10.90
CA VAL A 163 5.99 6.06 -10.63
C VAL A 163 5.31 5.12 -11.63
N VAL A 164 4.83 4.00 -11.12
CA VAL A 164 4.20 2.93 -11.90
C VAL A 164 2.68 3.00 -11.71
N ARG A 165 1.93 3.01 -12.82
CA ARG A 165 0.46 2.92 -12.79
C ARG A 165 0.04 1.47 -13.02
N PRO A 166 -0.37 0.72 -11.98
CA PRO A 166 -0.86 -0.64 -12.16
C PRO A 166 -2.32 -0.67 -12.65
N SER A 167 -2.69 -1.67 -13.45
CA SER A 167 -4.08 -1.94 -13.82
C SER A 167 -4.91 -2.53 -12.68
N VAL A 168 -4.32 -3.35 -11.81
CA VAL A 168 -4.97 -3.84 -10.58
C VAL A 168 -4.81 -2.80 -9.48
N ARG A 169 -5.84 -1.97 -9.28
CA ARG A 169 -5.86 -0.96 -8.22
C ARG A 169 -7.25 -0.67 -7.69
N VAL A 170 -7.30 -0.07 -6.51
CA VAL A 170 -8.44 0.67 -5.96
C VAL A 170 -8.04 2.13 -5.88
N LEU A 171 -8.98 3.06 -6.06
CA LEU A 171 -8.68 4.50 -6.16
C LEU A 171 -7.64 4.81 -7.26
N ALA A 172 -7.14 6.03 -7.28
CA ALA A 172 -6.03 6.42 -8.13
C ALA A 172 -4.67 5.97 -7.53
N THR A 173 -4.53 4.69 -7.16
CA THR A 173 -3.29 4.16 -6.59
C THR A 173 -2.17 4.10 -7.64
N GLN A 174 -0.97 4.50 -7.22
CA GLN A 174 0.29 4.34 -7.94
C GLN A 174 1.21 3.42 -7.13
N TRP A 175 2.02 2.64 -7.84
CA TRP A 175 3.14 1.90 -7.26
C TRP A 175 4.42 2.70 -7.47
N LEU A 176 5.44 2.40 -6.69
CA LEU A 176 6.76 3.03 -6.79
C LEU A 176 7.81 1.95 -6.99
N HIS A 177 8.73 2.13 -7.93
CA HIS A 177 9.86 1.24 -8.13
C HIS A 177 11.16 1.97 -7.83
N GLU A 178 12.00 1.38 -6.96
CA GLU A 178 13.33 1.90 -6.64
C GLU A 178 14.38 0.97 -7.31
N PRO A 179 15.07 1.42 -8.37
CA PRO A 179 15.90 0.54 -9.19
C PRO A 179 17.16 0.01 -8.51
N LYS A 180 17.76 0.75 -7.57
CA LYS A 180 19.04 0.40 -6.95
C LYS A 180 18.92 -0.84 -6.07
N THR A 181 17.86 -0.90 -5.27
CA THR A 181 17.51 -2.06 -4.44
C THR A 181 16.54 -3.00 -5.15
N ARG A 182 16.05 -2.65 -6.34
CA ARG A 182 15.09 -3.45 -7.12
C ARG A 182 13.84 -3.75 -6.29
N THR A 183 13.29 -2.70 -5.68
CA THR A 183 12.14 -2.80 -4.78
C THR A 183 10.91 -2.19 -5.43
N LEU A 184 9.79 -2.91 -5.43
CA LEU A 184 8.50 -2.41 -5.89
C LEU A 184 7.55 -2.26 -4.69
N PHE A 185 7.10 -1.02 -4.45
CA PHE A 185 6.09 -0.70 -3.44
C PHE A 185 4.70 -0.87 -4.05
N THR A 186 3.98 -1.91 -3.64
CA THR A 186 2.75 -2.39 -4.31
C THR A 186 1.46 -1.94 -3.62
N SER A 187 1.54 -1.09 -2.60
CA SER A 187 0.37 -0.60 -1.86
C SER A 187 -0.52 -1.77 -1.42
N ASP A 188 -1.80 -1.77 -1.78
CA ASP A 188 -2.74 -2.85 -1.47
C ASP A 188 -2.48 -4.20 -2.17
N PHE A 189 -1.70 -4.22 -3.24
CA PHE A 189 -1.52 -5.43 -4.04
C PHE A 189 -0.55 -6.39 -3.35
N LEU A 190 -1.01 -7.65 -3.21
CA LEU A 190 -0.41 -8.67 -2.34
C LEU A 190 -0.46 -8.29 -0.84
N GLY A 191 -1.45 -7.45 -0.48
CA GLY A 191 -1.73 -6.97 0.87
C GLY A 191 -2.35 -8.00 1.82
N PHE A 192 -1.89 -9.25 1.80
CA PHE A 192 -2.49 -10.36 2.53
C PHE A 192 -1.40 -11.24 3.17
N LEU A 193 -1.83 -12.25 3.93
CA LEU A 193 -1.04 -13.16 4.77
C LEU A 193 -0.94 -12.69 6.22
N PRO A 194 -1.77 -13.25 7.10
CA PRO A 194 -1.56 -13.08 8.52
C PRO A 194 -0.36 -13.88 9.01
N THR A 195 0.19 -13.45 10.14
CA THR A 195 1.29 -14.08 10.87
C THR A 195 1.03 -14.00 12.37
N ASP A 196 1.72 -14.80 13.16
CA ASP A 196 1.71 -14.63 14.62
C ASP A 196 2.65 -13.50 15.09
N GLN A 197 3.44 -12.91 14.17
CA GLN A 197 4.38 -11.83 14.48
C GLN A 197 3.68 -10.46 14.59
N GLU A 198 4.19 -9.64 15.50
CA GLU A 198 3.76 -8.26 15.65
C GLU A 198 4.75 -7.30 14.98
N GLY A 199 4.21 -6.34 14.24
CA GLY A 199 4.96 -5.34 13.51
C GLY A 199 5.30 -5.73 12.07
N PRO A 200 6.03 -4.85 11.36
CA PRO A 200 6.60 -5.12 10.04
C PRO A 200 7.51 -6.37 10.04
N TYR A 201 7.48 -7.14 8.94
CA TYR A 201 8.35 -8.30 8.74
C TYR A 201 8.48 -8.66 7.25
N SER A 202 9.41 -9.56 6.94
CA SER A 202 9.63 -10.10 5.59
C SER A 202 9.44 -11.62 5.55
N ILE A 203 9.05 -12.13 4.38
CA ILE A 203 9.02 -13.56 4.03
C ILE A 203 9.88 -13.82 2.78
N GLY A 204 10.37 -15.05 2.65
CA GLY A 204 11.13 -15.52 1.50
C GLY A 204 10.64 -16.89 1.05
N ALA A 205 11.26 -17.95 1.57
CA ALA A 205 10.96 -19.33 1.16
C ALA A 205 9.50 -19.75 1.44
N GLU A 206 8.87 -19.14 2.45
CA GLU A 206 7.46 -19.31 2.81
C GLU A 206 6.51 -18.97 1.66
N VAL A 207 6.97 -18.17 0.68
CA VAL A 207 6.20 -17.86 -0.53
C VAL A 207 5.82 -19.12 -1.30
N ALA A 208 6.60 -20.19 -1.20
CA ALA A 208 6.29 -21.47 -1.84
C ALA A 208 4.95 -22.04 -1.36
N GLU A 209 4.60 -21.83 -0.09
CA GLU A 209 3.41 -22.38 0.57
C GLU A 209 2.13 -21.59 0.25
N ILE A 210 2.27 -20.34 -0.19
CA ILE A 210 1.11 -19.51 -0.55
C ILE A 210 0.41 -20.11 -1.77
N THR A 211 -0.90 -20.35 -1.65
CA THR A 211 -1.71 -20.90 -2.74
C THR A 211 -2.35 -19.80 -3.59
N VAL A 212 -2.69 -20.11 -4.83
CA VAL A 212 -3.48 -19.22 -5.69
C VAL A 212 -4.84 -18.92 -5.05
N ASP A 213 -5.46 -19.90 -4.38
CA ASP A 213 -6.77 -19.74 -3.73
C ASP A 213 -6.74 -18.72 -2.58
N GLN A 214 -5.64 -18.63 -1.83
CA GLN A 214 -5.47 -17.59 -0.82
C GLN A 214 -5.44 -16.19 -1.44
N ILE A 215 -4.74 -16.03 -2.59
CA ILE A 215 -4.72 -14.77 -3.33
C ILE A 215 -6.11 -14.47 -3.90
N VAL A 216 -6.81 -15.48 -4.45
CA VAL A 216 -8.17 -15.36 -4.97
C VAL A 216 -9.13 -14.89 -3.87
N ALA A 217 -9.03 -15.44 -2.66
CA ALA A 217 -9.85 -15.04 -1.53
C ALA A 217 -9.64 -13.57 -1.15
N HIS A 218 -8.38 -13.11 -1.13
CA HIS A 218 -8.05 -11.72 -0.84
C HIS A 218 -8.48 -10.77 -1.96
N TYR A 219 -8.09 -11.04 -3.22
CA TYR A 219 -8.44 -10.19 -4.36
C TYR A 219 -9.95 -10.16 -4.61
N GLY A 220 -10.67 -11.25 -4.37
CA GLY A 220 -12.13 -11.27 -4.46
C GLY A 220 -12.84 -10.35 -3.44
N ARG A 221 -12.14 -9.89 -2.40
CA ARG A 221 -12.61 -8.89 -1.44
C ARG A 221 -12.08 -7.49 -1.77
N LYS A 222 -10.76 -7.36 -1.97
CA LYS A 222 -10.09 -6.06 -2.17
C LYS A 222 -10.32 -5.49 -3.56
N PHE A 223 -10.35 -6.33 -4.59
CA PHE A 223 -10.50 -6.00 -6.00
C PHE A 223 -11.72 -6.72 -6.58
N ASP A 224 -12.87 -6.60 -5.90
CA ASP A 224 -14.12 -7.26 -6.27
C ASP A 224 -14.55 -7.02 -7.73
N TRP A 225 -14.17 -5.87 -8.28
CA TRP A 225 -14.38 -5.49 -9.68
C TRP A 225 -13.71 -6.41 -10.69
N LEU A 226 -12.71 -7.22 -10.29
CA LEU A 226 -12.10 -8.23 -11.15
C LEU A 226 -13.09 -9.35 -11.52
N ARG A 227 -14.19 -9.54 -10.79
CA ARG A 227 -15.15 -10.60 -11.11
C ARG A 227 -15.89 -10.31 -12.41
N GLY A 228 -15.87 -11.29 -13.32
CA GLY A 228 -16.59 -11.25 -14.58
C GLY A 228 -16.01 -10.31 -15.64
N ILE A 229 -14.78 -9.81 -15.45
CA ILE A 229 -14.08 -9.03 -16.49
C ILE A 229 -13.36 -9.97 -17.46
N ASN A 230 -12.94 -9.45 -18.62
CA ASN A 230 -11.87 -10.07 -19.38
C ASN A 230 -10.54 -9.83 -18.64
N PRO A 231 -9.87 -10.87 -18.09
CA PRO A 231 -8.65 -10.67 -17.31
C PRO A 231 -7.41 -10.39 -18.16
N ALA A 232 -7.46 -10.65 -19.47
CA ALA A 232 -6.29 -10.60 -20.35
C ALA A 232 -5.53 -9.25 -20.34
N PRO A 233 -6.19 -8.07 -20.40
CA PRO A 233 -5.50 -6.78 -20.34
C PRO A 233 -4.79 -6.55 -19.00
N VAL A 234 -5.41 -6.98 -17.90
CA VAL A 234 -4.87 -6.85 -16.55
C VAL A 234 -3.63 -7.74 -16.39
N MET A 235 -3.72 -9.00 -16.82
CA MET A 235 -2.60 -9.93 -16.80
C MET A 235 -1.44 -9.45 -17.69
N ALA A 236 -1.72 -8.88 -18.86
CA ALA A 236 -0.71 -8.32 -19.73
C ALA A 236 0.03 -7.16 -19.08
N ASP A 237 -0.69 -6.27 -18.40
CA ASP A 237 -0.09 -5.16 -17.67
C ASP A 237 0.75 -5.63 -16.48
N LEU A 238 0.30 -6.62 -15.69
CA LEU A 238 1.11 -7.20 -14.62
C LEU A 238 2.41 -7.82 -15.13
N ARG A 239 2.39 -8.49 -16.28
CA ARG A 239 3.62 -9.02 -16.92
C ARG A 239 4.53 -7.91 -17.40
N ARG A 240 3.95 -6.84 -17.98
CA ARG A 240 4.69 -5.65 -18.39
C ARG A 240 5.38 -5.00 -17.20
N VAL A 241 4.69 -4.81 -16.07
CA VAL A 241 5.29 -4.22 -14.85
C VAL A 241 6.54 -4.97 -14.42
N MET A 242 6.52 -6.30 -14.34
CA MET A 242 7.72 -7.06 -13.96
C MET A 242 8.83 -7.05 -15.02
N THR A 243 8.48 -6.83 -16.28
CA THR A 243 9.46 -6.71 -17.38
C THR A 243 10.15 -5.34 -17.35
N ASP A 244 9.37 -4.27 -17.20
CA ASP A 244 9.85 -2.88 -17.22
C ASP A 244 10.51 -2.49 -15.89
N PHE A 245 10.04 -3.07 -14.78
CA PHE A 245 10.47 -2.79 -13.40
C PHE A 245 10.90 -4.07 -12.69
N PRO A 246 12.02 -4.68 -13.12
CA PRO A 246 12.49 -5.93 -12.54
C PRO A 246 12.80 -5.73 -11.06
N SER A 247 12.22 -6.60 -10.23
CA SER A 247 12.19 -6.41 -8.78
C SER A 247 12.59 -7.69 -8.06
N ASP A 248 13.40 -7.54 -7.03
CA ASP A 248 13.81 -8.62 -6.13
C ASP A 248 13.06 -8.54 -4.79
N ARG A 249 12.30 -7.45 -4.57
CA ARG A 249 11.46 -7.23 -3.40
C ARG A 249 10.12 -6.63 -3.75
N LEU A 250 9.08 -7.09 -3.05
CA LEU A 250 7.76 -6.46 -3.08
C LEU A 250 7.41 -5.94 -1.68
N CYS A 251 7.01 -4.68 -1.62
CA CYS A 251 6.73 -3.94 -0.40
C CYS A 251 5.26 -3.48 -0.38
N PRO A 252 4.31 -4.34 0.01
CA PRO A 252 2.90 -3.97 0.13
C PRO A 252 2.64 -3.13 1.41
N ALA A 253 1.58 -2.33 1.41
CA ALA A 253 1.15 -1.56 2.58
C ALA A 253 0.54 -2.44 3.68
N TYR A 254 0.07 -3.63 3.31
CA TYR A 254 -0.47 -4.65 4.20
C TYR A 254 0.23 -5.98 3.97
N GLY A 255 0.30 -6.88 4.95
CA GLY A 255 0.99 -8.15 4.75
C GLY A 255 2.53 -7.99 4.68
N PRO A 256 3.30 -9.09 4.65
CA PRO A 256 4.75 -9.03 4.73
C PRO A 256 5.41 -8.41 3.49
N THR A 257 6.61 -7.90 3.69
CA THR A 257 7.54 -7.69 2.57
C THR A 257 7.97 -9.04 1.99
N ILE A 258 8.05 -9.15 0.67
CA ILE A 258 8.46 -10.40 0.00
C ILE A 258 9.87 -10.21 -0.53
N GLU A 259 10.79 -11.08 -0.10
CA GLU A 259 12.23 -10.99 -0.37
C GLU A 259 12.72 -12.06 -1.35
N GLY A 260 13.57 -11.65 -2.29
CA GLY A 260 14.28 -12.52 -3.20
C GLY A 260 13.61 -12.63 -4.57
N ALA A 261 14.40 -12.47 -5.65
CA ALA A 261 13.92 -12.44 -7.03
C ALA A 261 13.07 -13.66 -7.41
N GLU A 262 13.45 -14.86 -6.95
CA GLU A 262 12.70 -16.08 -7.24
C GLU A 262 11.35 -16.12 -6.51
N ASN A 263 11.31 -15.67 -5.26
CA ASN A 263 10.07 -15.59 -4.47
C ASN A 263 9.14 -14.53 -5.06
N VAL A 264 9.68 -13.37 -5.45
CA VAL A 264 8.94 -12.32 -6.17
C VAL A 264 8.34 -12.86 -7.47
N ARG A 265 9.13 -13.56 -8.28
CA ARG A 265 8.63 -14.19 -9.52
C ARG A 265 7.51 -15.19 -9.22
N GLN A 266 7.73 -16.06 -8.24
CA GLN A 266 6.77 -17.10 -7.87
C GLN A 266 5.43 -16.51 -7.38
N ILE A 267 5.45 -15.54 -6.47
CA ILE A 267 4.21 -14.92 -5.99
C ILE A 267 3.52 -14.11 -7.08
N TRP A 268 4.28 -13.48 -7.98
CA TRP A 268 3.73 -12.73 -9.10
C TRP A 268 3.00 -13.63 -10.10
N ASP A 269 3.59 -14.78 -10.43
CA ASP A 269 2.95 -15.79 -11.27
C ASP A 269 1.64 -16.30 -10.64
N LYS A 270 1.65 -16.55 -9.31
CA LYS A 270 0.44 -16.91 -8.55
C LYS A 270 -0.61 -15.78 -8.55
N ALA A 271 -0.18 -14.51 -8.48
CA ALA A 271 -1.07 -13.36 -8.54
C ALA A 271 -1.75 -13.21 -9.91
N ILE A 272 -1.00 -13.42 -11.00
CA ILE A 272 -1.55 -13.43 -12.36
C ILE A 272 -2.57 -14.55 -12.51
N ALA A 273 -2.27 -15.76 -12.01
CA ALA A 273 -3.21 -16.88 -12.02
C ALA A 273 -4.48 -16.57 -11.20
N ALA A 274 -4.35 -15.88 -10.07
CA ALA A 274 -5.50 -15.45 -9.27
C ALA A 274 -6.39 -14.44 -9.99
N VAL A 275 -5.80 -13.47 -10.71
CA VAL A 275 -6.55 -12.53 -11.57
C VAL A 275 -7.33 -13.27 -12.64
N GLU A 276 -6.73 -14.25 -13.30
CA GLU A 276 -7.41 -15.09 -14.30
C GLU A 276 -8.58 -15.86 -13.67
N ALA A 277 -8.34 -16.51 -12.53
CA ALA A 277 -9.35 -17.27 -11.81
C ALA A 277 -10.55 -16.40 -11.39
N ILE A 278 -10.31 -15.19 -10.88
CA ILE A 278 -11.39 -14.26 -10.49
C ILE A 278 -12.12 -13.70 -11.71
N GLY A 279 -11.39 -13.34 -12.78
CA GLY A 279 -11.98 -12.85 -14.03
C GLY A 279 -13.01 -13.82 -14.61
N ASN A 280 -12.73 -15.12 -14.52
CA ASN A 280 -13.60 -16.19 -14.98
C ASN A 280 -14.76 -16.52 -14.02
N GLN A 281 -14.82 -15.92 -12.83
CA GLN A 281 -15.96 -16.09 -11.94
C GLN A 281 -17.16 -15.25 -12.44
N PRO A 282 -18.39 -15.79 -12.37
CA PRO A 282 -19.57 -15.00 -12.69
C PRO A 282 -19.69 -13.83 -11.71
N ARG A 283 -20.00 -12.65 -12.24
CA ARG A 283 -20.41 -11.52 -11.40
C ARG A 283 -21.87 -11.73 -11.03
N GLU A 284 -22.13 -12.06 -9.77
CA GLU A 284 -23.50 -12.04 -9.24
C GLU A 284 -24.07 -10.63 -9.41
N SER A 285 -25.28 -10.54 -9.95
CA SER A 285 -25.91 -9.24 -10.13
C SER A 285 -26.26 -8.69 -8.76
N VAL A 286 -25.73 -7.51 -8.44
CA VAL A 286 -26.13 -6.73 -7.25
C VAL A 286 -27.65 -6.50 -7.19
N THR A 287 -28.37 -6.62 -8.32
CA THR A 287 -29.82 -6.48 -8.38
C THR A 287 -30.60 -7.72 -7.92
N GLU A 288 -29.97 -8.89 -7.79
CA GLU A 288 -30.68 -10.11 -7.36
C GLU A 288 -31.20 -9.99 -5.92
N ASP A 289 -30.44 -9.33 -5.04
CA ASP A 289 -30.87 -9.01 -3.67
C ASP A 289 -32.02 -7.99 -3.64
N PHE A 290 -32.12 -7.11 -4.66
CA PHE A 290 -33.21 -6.13 -4.78
C PHE A 290 -34.47 -6.69 -5.46
N LYS A 291 -34.41 -7.85 -6.12
CA LYS A 291 -35.61 -8.52 -6.68
C LYS A 291 -36.62 -8.87 -5.57
N GLY A 292 -36.16 -9.06 -4.33
CA GLY A 292 -37.01 -9.24 -3.16
C GLY A 292 -37.83 -7.99 -2.79
N ILE A 293 -37.25 -6.80 -2.96
CA ILE A 293 -37.88 -5.51 -2.61
C ILE A 293 -38.91 -5.10 -3.66
N ALA A 294 -38.67 -5.38 -4.93
CA ALA A 294 -39.63 -5.15 -6.01
C ALA A 294 -40.87 -6.07 -5.96
N SER A 295 -40.85 -7.14 -5.14
CA SER A 295 -41.95 -8.11 -5.03
C SER A 295 -43.02 -7.77 -3.99
N GLY A 296 -42.93 -6.61 -3.32
CA GLY A 296 -44.00 -6.09 -2.47
C GLY A 296 -44.21 -6.81 -1.14
N ARG A 297 -43.25 -7.63 -0.67
CA ARG A 297 -43.29 -8.15 0.71
C ARG A 297 -43.05 -7.00 1.69
N LYS A 298 -44.13 -6.57 2.36
CA LYS A 298 -44.05 -5.74 3.56
C LYS A 298 -43.22 -6.47 4.60
N ILE A 299 -42.17 -5.82 5.08
CA ILE A 299 -41.41 -6.23 6.26
C ILE A 299 -42.38 -6.07 7.45
N ALA A 300 -42.61 -7.16 8.16
CA ALA A 300 -43.33 -7.19 9.44
C ALA A 300 -42.34 -7.07 10.59
#